data_AF-A0A916YMZ2-F1
#
_entry.id   AF-A0A916YMZ2-F1
#
_cell.length_a   1.000
_cell.length_b   1.000
_cell.length_c   1.000
_cell.angle_alpha   90.00
_cell.angle_beta   90.00
_cell.angle_gamma   90.00
#
_symmetry.space_group_name_H-M   'P 1'
#
loop_
_entity.id
_entity.type
_entity.pdbx_description
1 polymer ?
#
loop_
_entity_poly.entity_id
_entity_poly.type
_entity_poly.pdbx_seq_one_letter_code
_entity_poly.pdbx_strand_id
1 'polypeptide(L)'
;MENIPGLPESYFDKAISIYALGWTVDLPKTLSNIYISLKSGGILVFSWEHPVHSVVEYTNEQLSFRRSYVHEEIEKHDSWRGTPIVMHNQK
;
A
#
# COMPACT_ATOMS: atom_id res chain seq x y z
N MET A 1 -8.74 16.62 -6.14
CA MET A 1 -7.40 16.50 -5.53
C MET A 1 -6.35 16.12 -6.58
N GLU A 2 -6.79 15.43 -7.63
CA GLU A 2 -6.03 14.81 -8.71
C GLU A 2 -5.86 15.75 -9.92
N ASN A 3 -6.39 16.97 -9.85
CA ASN A 3 -5.98 18.03 -10.76
C ASN A 3 -4.82 18.76 -10.09
N ILE A 4 -3.61 18.56 -10.60
CA ILE A 4 -2.37 19.15 -10.07
C ILE A 4 -1.81 20.09 -11.14
N PRO A 5 -2.22 21.37 -11.15
CA PRO A 5 -1.72 22.33 -12.11
C PRO A 5 -0.19 22.46 -12.01
N GLY A 6 0.50 22.38 -13.14
CA GLY A 6 1.96 22.49 -13.18
C GLY A 6 2.71 21.24 -12.74
N LEU A 7 2.05 20.08 -12.61
CA LEU A 7 2.76 18.81 -12.46
C LEU A 7 3.68 18.60 -13.69
N PRO A 8 5.00 18.52 -13.50
CA PRO A 8 5.92 18.40 -14.62
C PRO A 8 5.81 17.01 -15.24
N GLU A 9 5.77 16.96 -16.58
CA GLU A 9 5.74 15.72 -17.34
C GLU A 9 7.16 15.16 -17.52
N SER A 10 7.30 13.84 -17.47
CA SER A 10 8.56 13.11 -17.71
C SER A 10 9.76 13.65 -16.91
N TYR A 11 9.53 14.04 -15.65
CA TYR A 11 10.53 14.73 -14.84
C TYR A 11 11.10 13.85 -13.72
N PHE A 12 10.27 13.03 -13.08
CA PHE A 12 10.69 12.23 -11.93
C PHE A 12 11.20 10.85 -12.35
N ASP A 13 12.25 10.38 -11.67
CA ASP A 13 12.72 8.99 -11.81
C ASP A 13 11.91 8.02 -10.94
N LYS A 14 11.32 8.54 -9.85
CA LYS A 14 10.55 7.75 -8.88
C LYS A 14 9.35 8.52 -8.34
N ALA A 15 8.26 7.80 -8.13
CA ALA A 15 7.10 8.25 -7.38
C ALA A 15 6.88 7.30 -6.21
N ILE A 16 6.58 7.84 -5.03
CA ILE A 16 6.42 7.05 -3.80
C ILE A 16 5.06 7.39 -3.19
N SER A 17 4.25 6.36 -2.95
CA SER A 17 2.97 6.49 -2.23
C SER A 17 2.93 5.53 -1.05
N ILE A 18 3.00 6.05 0.17
CA ILE A 18 3.03 5.25 1.39
C ILE A 18 1.69 5.40 2.12
N TYR A 19 0.88 4.33 2.15
CA TYR A 19 -0.43 4.26 2.80
C TYR A 19 -1.47 5.30 2.34
N ALA A 20 -1.24 5.94 1.19
CA ALA A 20 -2.07 7.03 0.68
C ALA A 20 -2.87 6.63 -0.57
N LEU A 21 -2.44 5.60 -1.32
CA LEU A 21 -3.05 5.25 -2.60
C LEU A 21 -4.51 4.81 -2.46
N GLY A 22 -4.88 4.15 -1.36
CA GLY A 22 -6.26 3.74 -1.07
C GLY A 22 -7.22 4.89 -0.77
N TRP A 23 -6.71 6.11 -0.58
CA TRP A 23 -7.51 7.30 -0.22
C TRP A 23 -7.79 8.23 -1.41
N THR A 24 -7.32 7.89 -2.62
CA THR A 24 -7.60 8.69 -3.82
C THR A 24 -9.07 8.60 -4.19
N VAL A 25 -9.69 9.73 -4.56
CA VAL A 25 -11.11 9.71 -4.99
C VAL A 25 -11.25 9.28 -6.45
N ASP A 26 -10.19 9.46 -7.24
CA ASP A 26 -10.09 8.99 -8.62
C ASP A 26 -8.74 8.29 -8.83
N LEU A 27 -8.73 6.97 -8.60
CA LEU A 27 -7.54 6.14 -8.75
C LEU A 27 -7.00 6.13 -10.20
N PRO A 28 -7.84 5.97 -11.26
CA PRO A 28 -7.37 6.09 -12.64
C PRO A 28 -6.67 7.42 -12.93
N LYS A 29 -7.24 8.55 -12.51
CA LYS A 29 -6.63 9.87 -12.72
C LYS A 29 -5.32 10.01 -11.94
N THR A 30 -5.28 9.51 -10.71
CA THR A 30 -4.06 9.52 -9.89
C THR A 30 -2.93 8.73 -10.55
N LEU A 31 -3.20 7.50 -10.98
CA LEU A 31 -2.21 6.66 -11.68
C LEU A 31 -1.76 7.27 -13.01
N SER A 32 -2.67 7.91 -13.75
CA SER A 32 -2.36 8.63 -14.98
C SER A 32 -1.40 9.80 -14.73
N ASN A 33 -1.66 10.61 -13.71
CA ASN A 33 -0.77 11.72 -13.35
C ASN A 33 0.62 11.23 -12.93
N ILE A 34 0.68 10.16 -12.13
CA ILE A 34 1.95 9.54 -11.73
C ILE A 34 2.71 9.10 -12.99
N TYR A 35 2.05 8.36 -13.89
CA TYR A 35 2.67 7.87 -15.12
C TYR A 35 3.22 9.00 -15.98
N ILE A 36 2.43 10.05 -16.22
CA ILE A 36 2.84 11.20 -17.03
C ILE A 36 4.02 11.95 -16.40
N SER A 37 4.05 12.05 -15.07
CA SER A 37 5.10 12.74 -14.35
C SER A 37 6.44 11.98 -14.30
N LEU A 38 6.41 10.66 -14.52
CA LEU A 38 7.59 9.81 -14.53
C LEU A 38 8.28 9.84 -15.89
N LYS A 39 9.61 9.82 -15.87
CA LYS A 39 10.42 9.55 -17.06
C LYS A 39 10.14 8.14 -17.59
N SER A 40 10.50 7.90 -18.85
CA SER A 40 10.54 6.54 -19.39
C SER A 40 11.44 5.64 -18.53
N GLY A 41 10.90 4.49 -18.08
CA GLY A 41 11.57 3.60 -17.13
C GLY A 41 11.51 4.04 -15.66
N GLY A 42 10.78 5.13 -15.35
CA GLY A 42 10.54 5.58 -13.99
C GLY A 42 9.75 4.56 -13.17
N ILE A 43 9.93 4.59 -11.85
CA ILE A 43 9.41 3.56 -10.94
C ILE A 43 8.39 4.17 -9.99
N LEU A 44 7.19 3.59 -9.94
CA LEU A 44 6.25 3.80 -8.85
C LEU A 44 6.51 2.75 -7.76
N VAL A 45 6.80 3.20 -6.55
CA VAL A 45 6.82 2.37 -5.34
C VAL A 45 5.62 2.75 -4.50
N PHE A 46 4.81 1.77 -4.12
CA PHE A 46 3.66 2.04 -3.27
C PHE A 46 3.50 1.00 -2.15
N SER A 47 2.94 1.44 -1.04
CA SER A 47 2.40 0.58 0.01
C SER A 47 0.91 0.83 0.16
N TRP A 48 0.15 -0.25 0.30
CA TRP A 48 -1.30 -0.18 0.41
C TRP A 48 -1.75 0.20 1.82
N GLU A 49 -1.33 -0.59 2.80
CA GLU A 49 -1.66 -0.41 4.21
C GLU A 49 -0.47 -0.76 5.10
N HIS A 50 -0.47 -0.25 6.32
CA HIS A 50 0.60 -0.53 7.26
C HIS A 50 0.47 -1.97 7.79
N PRO A 51 1.56 -2.78 7.83
CA PRO A 51 1.48 -4.19 8.27
C PRO A 51 0.93 -4.39 9.69
N VAL A 52 0.90 -3.32 10.50
CA VAL A 52 0.28 -3.33 11.84
C VAL A 52 -1.19 -3.75 11.81
N HIS A 53 -1.91 -3.45 10.72
CA HIS A 53 -3.32 -3.84 10.58
C HIS A 53 -3.51 -5.36 10.56
N SER A 54 -2.47 -6.14 10.21
CA SER A 54 -2.52 -7.60 10.28
C SER A 54 -2.43 -8.17 11.70
N VAL A 55 -1.99 -7.37 12.68
CA VAL A 55 -1.73 -7.83 14.06
C VAL A 55 -2.55 -7.11 15.13
N VAL A 56 -3.31 -6.09 14.72
CA VAL A 56 -4.22 -5.35 15.59
C VAL A 56 -5.64 -5.84 15.35
N GLU A 57 -6.32 -6.19 16.42
CA GLU A 57 -7.72 -6.59 16.42
C GLU A 57 -8.54 -5.54 17.16
N TYR A 58 -9.77 -5.33 16.70
CA TYR A 58 -10.74 -4.47 17.37
C TYR A 58 -11.85 -5.35 17.93
N THR A 59 -11.97 -5.41 19.25
CA THR A 59 -12.99 -6.22 19.94
C THR A 59 -13.45 -5.48 21.19
N ASN A 60 -14.76 -5.47 21.45
CA ASN A 60 -15.35 -4.81 22.63
C ASN A 60 -14.90 -3.34 22.80
N GLU A 61 -14.87 -2.58 21.71
CA GLU A 61 -14.42 -1.18 21.69
C GLU A 61 -12.96 -0.96 22.09
N GLN A 62 -12.15 -2.02 22.08
CA GLN A 62 -10.73 -1.98 22.41
C GLN A 62 -9.89 -2.45 21.23
N LEU A 63 -8.75 -1.78 21.03
CA LEU A 63 -7.69 -2.24 20.14
C LEU A 63 -6.70 -3.07 20.95
N SER A 64 -6.48 -4.32 20.53
CA SER A 64 -5.49 -5.21 21.14
C SER A 64 -4.55 -5.75 20.05
N PHE A 65 -3.31 -6.01 20.45
CA PHE A 65 -2.36 -6.71 19.60
C PHE A 65 -2.53 -8.21 19.83
N ARG A 66 -2.95 -8.96 18.81
CA ARG A 66 -3.01 -10.43 18.89
C ARG A 66 -1.62 -11.07 18.98
N ARG A 67 -0.59 -10.36 18.50
CA ARG A 67 0.82 -10.72 18.58
C ARG A 67 1.73 -9.50 18.50
N SER A 68 3.02 -9.69 18.79
CA SER A 68 4.03 -8.64 18.68
C SER A 68 4.24 -8.19 17.23
N TYR A 69 4.16 -6.87 16.99
CA TYR A 69 4.43 -6.28 15.67
C TYR A 69 5.89 -6.42 15.22
N VAL A 70 6.84 -6.60 16.16
CA VAL A 70 8.27 -6.71 15.85
C VAL A 70 8.75 -8.14 15.61
N HIS A 71 7.93 -9.15 15.88
CA HIS A 71 8.29 -10.53 15.60
C HIS A 71 7.90 -10.92 14.18
N GLU A 72 8.88 -11.42 13.42
CA GLU A 72 8.70 -11.92 12.07
C GLU A 72 8.35 -13.42 12.13
N GLU A 73 7.20 -13.79 11.58
CA GLU A 73 6.75 -15.18 11.47
C GLU A 73 6.03 -15.40 10.14
N ILE A 74 6.04 -16.65 9.67
CA ILE A 74 5.27 -17.08 8.50
C ILE A 74 3.82 -17.31 8.94
N GLU A 75 2.89 -16.64 8.28
CA GLU A 75 1.46 -16.85 8.53
C GLU A 75 0.80 -17.48 7.30
N LYS A 76 0.04 -18.54 7.56
CA LYS A 76 -0.82 -19.17 6.56
C LYS A 76 -2.19 -18.53 6.67
N HIS A 77 -2.61 -17.87 5.60
CA HIS A 77 -3.97 -17.38 5.47
C HIS A 77 -4.73 -18.29 4.52
N ASP A 78 -5.93 -18.69 4.92
CA ASP A 78 -6.87 -19.32 4.00
C ASP A 78 -7.25 -18.29 2.94
N SER A 79 -6.96 -18.57 1.66
CA SER A 79 -7.44 -17.68 0.61
C SER A 79 -8.94 -17.83 0.42
N TRP A 80 -9.53 -16.78 -0.16
CA TRP A 80 -10.88 -16.82 -0.69
C TRP A 80 -11.14 -18.03 -1.62
N ARG A 81 -10.10 -18.55 -2.29
CA ARG A 81 -10.22 -19.68 -3.23
C ARG A 81 -9.81 -21.04 -2.64
N GLY A 82 -9.68 -21.16 -1.32
CA GLY A 82 -9.27 -22.41 -0.66
C GLY A 82 -7.83 -22.85 -0.95
N THR A 83 -7.04 -22.01 -1.63
CA THR A 83 -5.59 -22.21 -1.79
C THR A 83 -4.87 -21.45 -0.67
N PRO A 84 -3.96 -22.05 0.12
CA PRO A 84 -3.28 -21.30 1.17
C PRO A 84 -2.42 -20.18 0.58
N ILE A 85 -2.59 -18.95 1.09
CA ILE A 85 -1.67 -17.83 0.84
C ILE A 85 -0.64 -17.84 1.97
N VAL A 86 0.63 -17.93 1.59
CA VAL A 86 1.74 -17.82 2.53
C VAL A 86 2.26 -16.39 2.49
N MET A 87 2.10 -15.66 3.59
CA MET A 87 2.64 -14.31 3.72
C MET A 87 3.91 -14.37 4.57
N HIS A 88 5.01 -13.85 4.00
CA HIS A 88 6.25 -13.65 4.72
C HIS A 88 6.23 -12.22 5.27
N ASN A 89 6.01 -12.09 6.58
CA ASN A 89 6.10 -10.80 7.24
C ASN A 89 7.58 -10.47 7.46
N GLN A 90 8.19 -9.83 6.46
CA GLN A 90 9.55 -9.29 6.53
C GLN A 90 9.47 -7.78 6.73
N LYS A 91 10.27 -7.24 7.65
CA LYS A 91 10.43 -5.79 7.84
C LYS A 91 11.59 -5.21 7.05
#